data_AF-W4L2C6-F1
#
_entry.id   AF-W4L2C6-F1
#
_cell.length_a   1.000
_cell.length_b   1.000
_cell.length_c   1.000
_cell.angle_alpha   90.00
_cell.angle_beta   90.00
_cell.angle_gamma   90.00
#
_symmetry.space_group_name_H-M   'P 1'
#
loop_
_entity.id
_entity.type
_entity.pdbx_description
1 polymer ?
#
loop_
_entity_poly.entity_id
_entity_poly.type
_entity_poly.pdbx_seq_one_letter_code
_entity_poly.pdbx_strand_id
1 'polypeptide(L)'
;MERDFDFVERPSQDFFCPVSLELLLEPQLTSCCGHHLSLEVTTRLHREGKACPMCNAEQWSAMLDKYHRRKSTKYVYVAGIKITGVTGWGK
;
A
#
# COMPACT_ATOMS: atom_id res chain seq x y z
N MET A 1 13.99 1.44 6.10
CA MET A 1 14.36 1.97 4.77
C MET A 1 13.58 3.25 4.61
N GLU A 2 14.20 4.41 4.85
CA GLU A 2 13.52 5.70 4.69
C GLU A 2 13.23 5.90 3.20
N ARG A 3 11.94 6.06 2.87
CA ARG A 3 11.53 6.30 1.49
C ARG A 3 11.47 7.81 1.29
N ASP A 4 12.35 8.31 0.44
CA ASP A 4 12.47 9.75 0.14
C ASP A 4 11.47 10.12 -0.96
N PHE A 5 10.29 10.58 -0.55
CA PHE A 5 9.27 11.12 -1.44
C PHE A 5 8.56 12.30 -0.80
N ASP A 6 8.26 13.31 -1.61
CA ASP A 6 7.48 14.47 -1.20
C ASP A 6 6.00 14.26 -1.49
N PHE A 7 5.15 14.79 -0.62
CA PHE A 7 3.71 14.78 -0.86
C PHE A 7 3.31 15.94 -1.78
N VAL A 8 2.65 15.62 -2.90
CA VAL A 8 2.04 16.63 -3.80
C VAL A 8 0.83 17.28 -3.14
N GLU A 9 0.05 16.47 -2.42
CA GLU A 9 -1.09 16.88 -1.62
C GLU A 9 -1.20 15.94 -0.42
N ARG A 10 -1.90 16.36 0.65
CA ARG A 10 -2.02 15.54 1.86
C ARG A 10 -2.95 14.35 1.60
N PRO A 11 -2.47 13.09 1.68
CA PRO A 11 -3.33 11.93 1.50
C PRO A 11 -4.35 11.77 2.63
N SER A 12 -5.52 11.18 2.32
CA SER A 12 -6.45 10.68 3.34
C SER A 12 -5.77 9.62 4.21
N GLN A 13 -6.22 9.48 5.46
CA GLN A 13 -5.74 8.45 6.39
C GLN A 13 -5.89 7.02 5.82
N ASP A 14 -6.86 6.79 4.93
CA ASP A 14 -7.08 5.49 4.28
C ASP A 14 -5.90 5.03 3.41
N PHE A 15 -5.01 5.94 3.02
CA PHE A 15 -3.82 5.65 2.22
C PHE A 15 -2.59 5.32 3.07
N PHE A 16 -2.72 5.33 4.40
CA PHE A 16 -1.63 4.99 5.30
C PHE A 16 -1.82 3.59 5.88
N CYS A 17 -0.71 2.88 6.05
CA CYS A 17 -0.71 1.59 6.69
C CYS A 17 -1.02 1.77 8.18
N PRO A 18 -2.02 1.07 8.75
CA PRO A 18 -2.35 1.19 10.18
C PRO A 18 -1.26 0.65 11.10
N VAL A 19 -0.29 -0.13 10.57
CA VAL A 19 0.78 -0.74 11.35
C VAL A 19 2.09 0.03 11.23
N SER A 20 2.51 0.39 10.02
CA SER A 20 3.77 1.14 9.81
C SER A 20 3.60 2.65 9.83
N LEU A 21 2.35 3.15 9.73
CA LEU A 21 2.01 4.57 9.60
C LEU A 21 2.61 5.25 8.36
N GLU A 22 3.09 4.45 7.40
CA GLU A 22 3.65 4.94 6.14
C GLU A 22 2.61 4.87 5.02
N LEU A 23 2.81 5.69 3.98
CA LEU A 23 1.97 5.65 2.79
C LEU A 23 2.01 4.26 2.11
N LEU A 24 0.84 3.78 1.69
CA LEU A 24 0.63 2.53 1.01
C LEU A 24 0.97 2.62 -0.49
N LEU A 25 2.26 2.57 -0.84
CA LEU A 25 2.71 2.47 -2.24
C LEU A 25 2.46 1.09 -2.85
N GLU A 26 2.48 0.05 -2.01
CA GLU A 26 2.15 -1.33 -2.37
C GLU A 26 1.09 -1.90 -1.43
N PRO A 27 -0.15 -1.36 -1.49
CA PRO A 27 -1.24 -1.74 -0.62
C PRO A 27 -1.63 -3.21 -0.83
N GLN A 28 -1.54 -4.00 0.22
CA GLN A 28 -1.99 -5.37 0.28
C GLN A 28 -3.36 -5.42 0.95
N LEU A 29 -4.39 -5.75 0.18
CA LEU A 29 -5.75 -5.91 0.67
C LEU A 29 -5.88 -7.29 1.34
N THR A 30 -6.25 -7.29 2.61
CA THR A 30 -6.47 -8.51 3.39
C THR A 30 -7.77 -9.21 2.99
N SER A 31 -7.73 -10.54 2.84
CA SER A 31 -8.92 -11.33 2.47
C SER A 31 -9.91 -11.50 3.63
N CYS A 32 -9.45 -11.39 4.87
CA CYS A 32 -10.26 -11.63 6.07
C CYS A 32 -11.13 -10.43 6.49
N CYS A 33 -10.65 -9.20 6.32
CA CYS A 33 -11.35 -8.00 6.80
C CYS A 33 -11.34 -6.82 5.83
N GLY A 34 -10.68 -6.93 4.68
CA GLY A 34 -10.70 -5.90 3.65
C GLY A 34 -9.89 -4.64 3.99
N HIS A 35 -9.01 -4.69 4.99
CA HIS A 35 -8.08 -3.60 5.28
C HIS A 35 -6.82 -3.68 4.42
N HIS A 36 -6.24 -2.51 4.10
CA HIS A 36 -4.97 -2.39 3.39
C HIS A 36 -3.80 -2.31 4.35
N LEU A 37 -2.75 -3.07 4.08
CA LEU A 37 -1.47 -3.06 4.78
C LEU A 37 -0.33 -2.84 3.78
N SER A 38 0.81 -2.34 4.24
CA SER A 38 2.01 -2.28 3.39
C SER A 38 2.55 -3.69 3.11
N LEU A 39 3.14 -3.89 1.93
CA LEU A 39 3.81 -5.16 1.57
C LEU A 39 4.79 -5.64 2.65
N GLU A 40 5.65 -4.75 3.17
CA GLU A 40 6.63 -5.10 4.21
C GLU A 40 5.96 -5.69 5.46
N VAL A 41 4.92 -5.02 5.97
CA VAL A 41 4.14 -5.51 7.12
C VAL A 41 3.51 -6.86 6.83
N THR A 42 2.85 -7.05 5.68
CA THR A 42 2.24 -8.33 5.35
C THR A 42 3.26 -9.45 5.24
N THR A 43 4.37 -9.21 4.53
CA THR A 43 5.44 -10.20 4.35
C THR A 43 6.07 -10.56 5.70
N ARG A 44 6.30 -9.58 6.57
CA ARG A 44 6.82 -9.81 7.92
C ARG A 44 5.85 -10.67 8.74
N LEU A 45 4.57 -10.30 8.79
CA LEU A 45 3.58 -11.01 9.60
C LEU A 45 3.34 -12.45 9.09
N HIS A 46 3.30 -12.65 7.77
CA HIS A 46 3.21 -14.00 7.18
C HIS A 46 4.44 -14.84 7.49
N ARG A 47 5.65 -14.26 7.41
CA ARG A 47 6.90 -14.95 7.77
C ARG A 47 6.95 -15.35 9.25
N GLU A 48 6.40 -14.52 10.12
CA GLU A 48 6.34 -14.75 11.57
C GLU A 48 5.14 -15.60 12.02
N GLY A 49 4.27 -16.03 11.09
CA GLY A 49 3.06 -16.79 11.40
C GLY A 49 2.07 -16.03 12.30
N LYS A 50 2.02 -14.69 12.18
CA LYS A 50 1.15 -13.84 13.00
C LYS A 50 -0.26 -13.74 12.40
N ALA A 51 -1.24 -13.65 13.30
CA ALA A 51 -2.62 -13.36 12.94
C ALA A 51 -2.77 -11.96 12.31
N CYS A 52 -3.90 -11.74 11.64
CA CYS A 52 -4.21 -10.45 11.02
C CYS A 52 -4.19 -9.33 12.09
N PRO A 53 -3.45 -8.24 11.88
CA PRO A 53 -3.31 -7.20 12.90
C PRO A 53 -4.60 -6.37 13.09
N MET A 54 -5.57 -6.49 12.18
CA MET A 54 -6.81 -5.73 12.19
C MET A 54 -7.97 -6.47 12.85
N CYS A 55 -8.13 -7.76 12.54
CA CYS A 55 -9.27 -8.57 13.02
C CYS A 55 -8.87 -9.84 13.77
N ASN A 56 -7.57 -10.06 13.98
CA ASN A 56 -7.00 -11.22 14.67
C ASN A 56 -7.33 -12.59 14.05
N ALA A 57 -7.70 -12.64 12.76
CA ALA A 57 -7.87 -13.89 12.03
C ALA A 57 -6.53 -14.65 11.94
N GLU A 58 -6.50 -15.91 12.37
CA GLU A 58 -5.29 -16.75 12.35
C GLU A 58 -4.86 -17.11 10.93
N GLN A 59 -5.82 -17.45 10.07
CA GLN A 59 -5.60 -17.76 8.67
C GLN A 59 -6.04 -16.58 7.82
N TRP A 60 -5.09 -15.91 7.18
CA TRP A 60 -5.38 -14.78 6.31
C TRP A 60 -4.34 -14.66 5.20
N SER A 61 -4.78 -14.16 4.06
CA SER A 61 -3.94 -13.83 2.93
C SER A 61 -4.11 -12.35 2.59
N ALA A 62 -3.18 -11.80 1.83
CA ALA A 62 -3.31 -10.46 1.29
C ALA A 62 -2.83 -10.44 -0.17
N MET A 63 -3.45 -9.58 -0.96
CA MET A 63 -3.12 -9.42 -2.38
C MET A 63 -2.95 -7.95 -2.72
N LEU A 64 -2.08 -7.65 -3.68
CA LEU A 64 -1.85 -6.28 -4.13
C LEU A 64 -3.13 -5.67 -4.71
N ASP A 65 -3.60 -4.58 -4.09
CA ASP A 65 -4.67 -3.75 -4.62
C ASP A 65 -4.11 -2.74 -5.63
N LYS A 66 -4.20 -3.11 -6.91
CA LYS A 66 -3.74 -2.25 -8.02
C LYS A 66 -4.51 -0.94 -8.11
N TYR A 67 -5.77 -0.91 -7.70
CA TYR A 67 -6.59 0.32 -7.74
C TYR A 67 -6.13 1.29 -6.65
N HIS A 68 -5.99 0.79 -5.43
CA HIS A 68 -5.50 1.59 -4.31
C HIS A 68 -4.09 2.10 -4.58
N ARG A 69 -3.20 1.27 -5.14
CA ARG A 69 -1.85 1.66 -5.56
C ARG A 69 -1.85 2.84 -6.53
N ARG A 70 -2.67 2.76 -7.59
CA ARG A 70 -2.77 3.84 -8.59
C ARG A 70 -3.23 5.16 -7.98
N LYS A 71 -4.05 5.11 -6.93
CA LYS A 71 -4.47 6.30 -6.20
C LYS A 71 -3.38 6.81 -5.28
N SER A 72 -2.74 5.94 -4.50
CA SER A 72 -1.71 6.35 -3.55
C SER A 72 -0.49 7.00 -4.23
N THR A 73 -0.10 6.50 -5.41
CA THR A 73 1.00 7.09 -6.19
C THR A 73 0.72 8.53 -6.64
N LYS A 74 -0.54 8.98 -6.72
CA LYS A 74 -0.85 10.38 -7.08
C LYS A 74 -0.46 11.37 -5.99
N TYR A 75 -0.39 10.92 -4.74
CA TYR A 75 -0.05 11.78 -3.62
C TYR A 75 1.46 12.02 -3.49
N VAL A 76 2.29 11.25 -4.19
CA VAL A 76 3.75 11.34 -4.05
C VAL A 76 4.41 11.82 -5.34
N TYR A 77 5.40 12.68 -5.16
CA TYR A 77 6.35 13.06 -6.19
C TYR A 77 7.71 12.51 -5.80
N VAL A 78 8.35 11.76 -6.71
CA VAL A 78 9.75 11.37 -6.55
C VAL A 78 10.56 12.35 -7.38
N ALA A 79 11.44 13.12 -6.72
CA ALA A 79 12.32 14.07 -7.36
C ALA A 79 13.09 13.41 -8.51
N GLY A 80 12.65 13.66 -9.75
CA GLY A 80 13.34 13.23 -10.97
C GLY A 80 12.66 12.14 -11.82
N ILE A 81 11.58 11.49 -11.38
CA ILE A 81 10.83 10.54 -12.23
C ILE A 81 9.35 10.85 -12.13
N LYS A 82 8.80 11.51 -13.16
CA LYS A 82 7.36 11.40 -13.43
C LYS A 82 7.06 9.92 -13.59
N ILE A 83 6.38 9.31 -12.62
CA ILE A 83 5.78 7.99 -12.81
C ILE A 83 4.59 8.21 -13.75
N THR A 84 4.86 8.43 -15.04
CA THR A 84 3.83 8.51 -16.07
C THR A 84 3.18 7.15 -16.15
N GLY A 85 1.99 7.04 -15.57
CA GLY A 85 1.08 5.96 -15.88
C GLY A 85 0.95 5.85 -17.40
N VAL A 86 1.19 4.64 -17.90
CA VAL A 86 0.95 4.18 -19.25
C VAL A 86 -0.37 4.72 -19.83
N THR A 87 -0.31 5.78 -20.64
CA THR A 87 -1.39 6.12 -21.58
C THR A 87 -1.11 5.39 -22.88
N GLY A 88 -1.41 4.09 -22.90
CA GLY A 88 -1.57 3.32 -24.13
C GLY A 88 -3.03 3.37 -24.56
N TRP A 89 -3.42 4.40 -25.30
CA TRP A 89 -4.61 4.36 -26.17
C TRP A 89 -4.09 4.38 -27.60
N GLY A 90 -4.08 3.19 -28.22
CA GLY A 90 -3.79 3.03 -29.64
C GLY A 90 -4.84 3.75 -30.46
N LYS A 91 -4.38 4.49 -31.47
CA LYS A 91 -5.17 4.77 -32.66
C LYS A 91 -4.93 3.66 -33.67
#